data_AF-A0A7R8VWQ3-F1
#
_entry.id   AF-A0A7R8VWQ3-F1
#
_cell.length_a   1.000
_cell.length_b   1.000
_cell.length_c   1.000
_cell.angle_alpha   90.00
_cell.angle_beta   90.00
_cell.angle_gamma   90.00
#
_symmetry.space_group_name_H-M   'P 1'
#
loop_
_entity.id
_entity.type
_entity.pdbx_description
1 polymer ?
#
loop_
_entity_poly.entity_id
_entity_poly.type
_entity_poly.pdbx_seq_one_letter_code
_entity_poly.pdbx_strand_id
1 'polypeptide(L)'
;MYTLSNKEGIVECNDCPSSGGSDAVKIVAVDLQAMAPLPGVVTLQGDITKLTTAQAIIGLLEGDQADLVVCDGAPDVTGLHDIDEYIQAQLLLAALNISTHILKSGGTFLAKIFRGRDVSVLYSQLKLFFERLTIAKPRSSRNSSLGEIE
;
A
#
# COMPACT_ATOMS: atom_id res chain seq x y z
N MET A 1 -7.63 -11.55 19.04
CA MET A 1 -8.78 -11.19 18.18
C MET A 1 -8.55 -9.75 17.76
N TYR A 2 -7.70 -9.52 16.75
CA TYR A 2 -7.35 -8.17 16.31
C TYR A 2 -8.31 -7.80 15.19
N THR A 3 -9.20 -6.86 15.48
CA THR A 3 -10.20 -6.33 14.57
C THR A 3 -9.50 -5.64 13.41
N LEU A 4 -9.74 -6.12 12.18
CA LEU A 4 -9.40 -5.43 10.94
C LEU A 4 -10.27 -4.16 10.87
N SER A 5 -9.79 -3.08 11.47
CA SER A 5 -10.32 -1.74 11.23
C SER A 5 -9.76 -1.26 9.89
N ASN A 6 -10.63 -0.73 9.05
CA ASN A 6 -10.30 -0.19 7.74
C ASN A 6 -9.14 0.82 7.82
N LYS A 7 -8.08 0.62 7.03
CA LYS A 7 -7.29 1.61 6.24
C LYS A 7 -5.75 1.53 6.39
N GLU A 8 -5.08 1.71 5.25
CA GLU A 8 -3.70 2.18 4.98
C GLU A 8 -2.47 1.25 5.16
N GLY A 9 -1.37 1.67 4.52
CA GLY A 9 -0.32 0.84 3.93
C GLY A 9 0.95 0.65 4.75
N ILE A 10 1.66 -0.44 4.44
CA ILE A 10 2.92 -0.88 5.06
C ILE A 10 4.06 -0.67 4.05
N VAL A 11 5.11 0.04 4.45
CA VAL A 11 6.36 0.14 3.70
C VAL A 11 7.40 -0.74 4.38
N GLU A 12 8.01 -1.66 3.63
CA GLU A 12 9.07 -2.55 4.09
C GLU A 12 10.36 -2.25 3.31
N CYS A 13 11.41 -1.95 4.06
CA CYS A 13 12.75 -1.72 3.53
C CYS A 13 13.71 -2.73 4.17
N ASN A 14 14.47 -3.43 3.34
CA ASN A 14 15.63 -4.19 3.79
C ASN A 14 16.88 -3.35 3.57
N ASP A 15 17.74 -3.29 4.58
CA ASP A 15 19.08 -2.73 4.42
C ASP A 15 19.82 -3.46 3.28
N CYS A 16 20.55 -2.69 2.47
CA CYS A 16 21.46 -3.24 1.47
C CYS A 16 22.64 -3.91 2.20
N PRO A 17 23.07 -5.13 1.84
CA PRO A 17 24.01 -5.89 2.66
C PRO A 17 25.41 -5.27 2.60
N SER A 18 25.74 -4.48 3.62
CA SER A 18 27.10 -4.09 3.94
C SER A 18 27.63 -5.03 5.02
N SER A 19 28.22 -6.15 4.56
CA SER A 19 29.15 -7.02 5.30
C SER A 19 29.03 -7.06 6.83
N GLY A 20 28.27 -8.02 7.37
CA GLY A 20 28.52 -8.57 8.71
C GLY A 20 27.86 -7.87 9.90
N GLY A 21 26.54 -7.83 9.91
CA GLY A 21 25.69 -7.51 11.07
C GLY A 21 24.28 -7.98 10.73
N SER A 22 23.47 -8.40 11.71
CA SER A 22 22.10 -8.88 11.47
C SER A 22 21.33 -7.94 10.54
N ASP A 23 20.87 -8.41 9.36
CA ASP A 23 19.98 -7.68 8.44
C ASP A 23 18.77 -7.16 9.22
N ALA A 24 18.82 -5.89 9.63
CA ALA A 24 17.76 -5.29 10.41
C ALA A 24 16.71 -4.76 9.43
N VAL A 25 15.62 -5.52 9.26
CA VAL A 25 14.48 -5.09 8.45
C VAL A 25 13.86 -3.84 9.08
N LYS A 26 13.75 -2.76 8.29
CA LYS A 26 13.09 -1.52 8.72
C LYS A 26 11.67 -1.50 8.16
N ILE A 27 10.69 -1.50 9.07
CA ILE A 27 9.27 -1.46 8.70
C ILE A 27 8.70 -0.11 9.12
N VAL A 28 8.07 0.59 8.17
CA VAL A 28 7.33 1.83 8.41
C VAL A 28 5.85 1.57 8.11
N ALA A 29 5.00 1.64 9.13
CA ALA A 29 3.56 1.46 8.99
C ALA A 29 2.85 2.81 9.12
N VAL A 30 1.93 3.10 8.19
CA VAL A 30 1.22 4.37 8.13
C VAL A 30 -0.28 4.13 8.18
N ASP A 31 -0.96 4.79 9.11
CA ASP A 31 -2.42 4.68 9.27
C ASP A 31 -3.01 6.02 9.69
N LEU A 32 -4.26 6.29 9.27
CA LEU A 32 -5.05 7.43 9.75
C LEU A 32 -5.34 7.32 11.25
N GLN A 33 -5.54 6.09 11.74
CA GLN A 33 -5.83 5.78 13.12
C GLN A 33 -4.54 5.51 13.91
N ALA A 34 -4.56 5.84 15.20
CA ALA A 34 -3.44 5.52 16.08
C ALA A 34 -3.31 4.00 16.24
N MET A 35 -2.11 3.48 15.96
CA MET A 35 -1.77 2.08 16.16
C MET A 35 -1.05 1.88 17.51
N ALA A 36 -1.24 0.71 18.12
CA ALA A 36 -0.41 0.31 19.25
C ALA A 36 1.05 0.11 18.76
N PRO A 37 2.07 0.48 19.55
CA PRO A 37 3.46 0.26 19.18
C PRO A 37 3.73 -1.23 18.92
N LEU A 38 4.35 -1.53 17.78
CA LEU A 38 4.74 -2.87 17.39
C LEU A 38 6.28 -2.98 17.42
N PRO A 39 6.86 -4.03 18.06
CA PRO A 39 8.31 -4.21 18.08
C PRO A 39 8.88 -4.29 16.65
N GLY A 40 9.92 -3.48 16.37
CA GLY A 40 10.57 -3.45 15.06
C GLY A 40 9.80 -2.69 13.97
N VAL A 41 8.69 -2.03 14.30
CA VAL A 41 7.90 -1.23 13.35
C VAL A 41 7.85 0.22 13.81
N VAL A 42 8.22 1.12 12.91
CA VAL A 42 7.99 2.56 13.09
C VAL A 42 6.58 2.87 12.63
N THR A 43 5.72 3.29 13.56
CA THR A 43 4.34 3.66 13.25
C THR A 43 4.22 5.17 13.05
N LEU A 44 3.67 5.59 11.92
CA LEU A 44 3.32 6.96 11.61
C LEU A 44 1.78 7.08 11.54
N GLN A 45 1.22 7.98 12.34
CA GLN A 45 -0.18 8.33 12.18
C GLN A 45 -0.29 9.49 11.19
N GLY A 46 -0.98 9.28 10.06
CA GLY A 46 -1.12 10.30 9.04
C GLY A 46 -1.98 9.87 7.87
N ASP A 47 -2.50 10.86 7.14
CA ASP A 47 -3.26 10.67 5.90
C ASP A 47 -2.30 10.62 4.71
N ILE A 48 -2.23 9.49 4.02
CA ILE A 48 -1.32 9.31 2.86
C ILE A 48 -1.64 10.21 1.68
N THR A 49 -2.82 10.84 1.63
CA THR A 49 -3.16 11.84 0.61
C THR A 49 -2.50 13.21 0.88
N LYS A 50 -1.93 13.41 2.08
CA LYS A 50 -1.26 14.65 2.47
C LYS A 50 0.24 14.60 2.17
N LEU A 51 0.74 15.70 1.62
CA LEU A 51 2.17 15.88 1.37
C LEU A 51 3.01 15.76 2.66
N THR A 52 2.48 16.22 3.80
CA THR A 52 3.15 16.13 5.10
C THR A 52 3.43 14.69 5.51
N THR A 53 2.49 13.78 5.25
CA THR A 53 2.65 12.35 5.54
C THR A 53 3.68 11.73 4.61
N ALA A 54 3.62 12.05 3.31
CA ALA A 54 4.62 11.59 2.34
C ALA A 54 6.04 12.02 2.72
N GLN A 55 6.21 13.28 3.13
CA GLN A 55 7.51 13.80 3.59
C GLN A 55 7.99 13.12 4.87
N ALA A 56 7.08 12.84 5.82
CA ALA A 56 7.41 12.10 7.03
C ALA A 56 7.88 10.67 6.72
N ILE A 57 7.21 9.96 5.80
CA ILE A 57 7.63 8.63 5.34
C ILE A 57 9.03 8.69 4.74
N ILE A 58 9.29 9.62 3.82
CA ILE A 58 10.61 9.79 3.19
C ILE A 58 11.68 10.07 4.25
N GLY A 59 11.37 10.93 5.23
CA GLY A 59 12.29 11.24 6.33
C GLY A 59 12.62 10.02 7.20
N LEU A 60 11.63 9.15 7.44
CA LEU A 60 11.82 7.90 8.19
C LEU A 60 12.67 6.87 7.43
N LEU A 61 12.80 6.99 6.11
CA LEU A 61 13.68 6.12 5.32
C LEU A 61 15.14 6.57 5.34
N GLU A 62 15.44 7.78 5.84
CA GLU A 62 16.82 8.26 6.05
C GLU A 62 17.72 8.23 4.80
N GLY A 63 17.11 8.28 3.61
CA GLY A 63 17.81 8.21 2.31
C GLY A 63 17.87 6.81 1.69
N ASP A 64 17.44 5.78 2.41
CA ASP A 64 17.24 4.44 1.87
C ASP A 64 15.95 4.35 1.05
N GLN A 65 15.88 3.29 0.25
CA GLN A 65 14.74 2.99 -0.60
C GLN A 65 14.04 1.70 -0.14
N ALA A 66 12.72 1.64 -0.34
CA ALA A 66 11.90 0.50 0.00
C ALA A 66 12.02 -0.63 -1.03
N ASP A 67 12.06 -1.86 -0.54
CA ASP A 67 11.95 -3.08 -1.32
C ASP A 67 10.50 -3.36 -1.71
N LEU A 68 9.60 -3.11 -0.77
CA LEU A 68 8.20 -3.46 -0.87
C LEU A 68 7.34 -2.33 -0.28
N VAL A 69 6.32 -1.93 -1.02
CA VAL A 69 5.24 -1.09 -0.50
C VAL A 69 3.93 -1.85 -0.65
N VAL A 70 3.21 -1.99 0.45
CA VAL A 70 1.92 -2.66 0.55
C VAL A 70 0.85 -1.63 0.89
N CYS A 71 -0.27 -1.62 0.18
CA CYS A 71 -1.43 -0.79 0.50
C CYS A 71 -2.67 -1.68 0.68
N ASP A 72 -3.07 -1.94 1.92
CA ASP A 72 -4.34 -2.65 2.25
C ASP A 72 -5.49 -1.67 2.51
N GLY A 73 -5.34 -0.41 2.08
CA GLY A 73 -6.33 0.63 2.25
C GLY A 73 -7.66 0.31 1.58
N ALA A 74 -8.74 0.43 2.34
CA ALA A 74 -10.10 0.35 1.83
C ALA A 74 -10.95 1.50 2.43
N PRO A 75 -11.72 2.24 1.62
CA PRO A 75 -12.66 3.22 2.13
C PRO A 75 -13.78 2.55 2.93
N ASP A 76 -14.44 3.34 3.78
CA ASP A 76 -15.68 2.89 4.40
C ASP A 76 -16.74 2.72 3.32
N VAL A 77 -17.35 1.54 3.27
CA VAL A 77 -18.36 1.19 2.26
C VAL A 77 -19.60 2.01 2.53
N THR A 78 -19.89 2.96 1.65
CA THR A 78 -21.10 3.79 1.71
C THR A 78 -22.33 3.03 1.19
N GLY A 79 -22.11 1.96 0.43
CA GLY A 79 -23.15 1.21 -0.28
C GLY A 79 -23.43 1.78 -1.67
N LEU A 80 -22.82 2.92 -2.01
CA LEU A 80 -22.84 3.49 -3.36
C LEU A 80 -21.56 3.06 -4.07
N HIS A 81 -21.65 1.98 -4.84
CA HIS A 81 -20.49 1.33 -5.45
C HIS A 81 -19.60 2.27 -6.27
N ASP A 82 -20.18 3.21 -7.03
CA ASP A 82 -19.42 4.15 -7.85
C ASP A 82 -18.57 5.10 -6.99
N ILE A 83 -19.09 5.53 -5.84
CA ILE A 83 -18.37 6.41 -4.89
C ILE A 83 -17.27 5.62 -4.18
N ASP A 84 -17.59 4.41 -3.73
CA ASP A 84 -16.63 3.55 -3.04
C ASP A 84 -15.45 3.17 -3.95
N GLU A 85 -15.71 2.88 -5.23
CA GLU A 85 -14.68 2.64 -6.26
C GLU A 85 -13.81 3.88 -6.50
N TYR A 86 -14.44 5.06 -6.63
CA TYR A 86 -13.72 6.31 -6.82
C TYR A 86 -12.79 6.65 -5.65
N ILE A 87 -13.27 6.53 -4.41
CA ILE A 87 -12.47 6.83 -3.22
C ILE A 87 -11.30 5.84 -3.10
N GLN A 88 -11.51 4.56 -3.39
CA GLN A 88 -10.41 3.60 -3.39
C GLN A 88 -9.37 3.90 -4.48
N ALA A 89 -9.79 4.31 -5.68
CA ALA A 89 -8.88 4.71 -6.73
C ALA A 89 -8.01 5.93 -6.30
N GLN A 90 -8.58 6.90 -5.59
CA GLN A 90 -7.82 8.03 -5.02
C GLN A 90 -6.80 7.56 -3.98
N LEU A 91 -7.18 6.64 -3.10
CA LEU A 91 -6.29 6.09 -2.09
C LEU A 91 -5.12 5.32 -2.73
N LEU A 92 -5.42 4.53 -3.75
CA LEU A 92 -4.42 3.80 -4.51
C LEU A 92 -3.46 4.73 -5.26
N LEU A 93 -3.97 5.82 -5.84
CA LEU A 93 -3.14 6.82 -6.52
C LEU A 93 -2.22 7.54 -5.53
N ALA A 94 -2.71 7.88 -4.33
CA ALA A 94 -1.88 8.46 -3.29
C ALA A 94 -0.76 7.51 -2.84
N ALA A 95 -1.09 6.22 -2.63
CA ALA A 95 -0.12 5.18 -2.28
C ALA A 95 0.91 4.97 -3.41
N LEU A 96 0.47 4.94 -4.66
CA LEU A 96 1.35 4.84 -5.83
C LEU A 96 2.29 6.04 -5.89
N ASN A 97 1.78 7.26 -5.72
CA ASN A 97 2.58 8.48 -5.73
C ASN A 97 3.72 8.42 -4.71
N ILE A 98 3.41 8.06 -3.45
CA ILE A 98 4.43 7.83 -2.42
C ILE A 98 5.41 6.74 -2.86
N SER A 99 4.90 5.60 -3.35
CA SER A 99 5.71 4.47 -3.81
C SER A 99 6.72 4.88 -4.87
N THR A 100 6.34 5.71 -5.85
CA THR A 100 7.28 6.15 -6.89
C THR A 100 8.47 6.96 -6.38
N HIS A 101 8.36 7.55 -5.18
CA HIS A 101 9.45 8.30 -4.56
C HIS A 101 10.32 7.46 -3.63
N ILE A 102 9.75 6.44 -3.00
CA ILE A 102 10.45 5.66 -1.97
C ILE A 102 10.91 4.29 -2.46
N LEU A 103 10.26 3.73 -3.48
CA LEU A 103 10.54 2.38 -3.94
C LEU A 103 11.86 2.36 -4.73
N LYS A 104 12.69 1.35 -4.46
CA LYS A 104 13.92 1.15 -5.23
C LYS A 104 13.63 0.66 -6.64
N SER A 105 14.61 0.79 -7.53
CA SER A 105 14.52 0.19 -8.86
C SER A 105 14.35 -1.33 -8.76
N GLY A 106 13.29 -1.87 -9.37
CA GLY A 106 12.92 -3.29 -9.26
C GLY A 106 12.20 -3.68 -7.97
N GLY A 107 11.84 -2.72 -7.10
CA GLY A 107 11.00 -2.97 -5.93
C GLY A 107 9.57 -3.33 -6.30
N THR A 108 8.81 -3.84 -5.32
CA THR A 108 7.44 -4.33 -5.51
C THR A 108 6.42 -3.39 -4.88
N PHE A 109 5.35 -3.09 -5.61
CA PHE A 109 4.16 -2.45 -5.07
C PHE A 109 2.99 -3.43 -5.06
N LEU A 110 2.44 -3.69 -3.88
CA LEU A 110 1.27 -4.53 -3.66
C LEU A 110 0.13 -3.66 -3.16
N ALA A 111 -1.04 -3.73 -3.78
CA ALA A 111 -2.17 -2.97 -3.31
C ALA A 111 -3.49 -3.74 -3.44
N LYS A 112 -4.40 -3.44 -2.51
CA LYS A 112 -5.77 -3.91 -2.54
C LYS A 112 -6.60 -3.04 -3.47
N ILE A 113 -7.32 -3.70 -4.35
CA ILE A 113 -8.26 -3.08 -5.28
C ILE A 113 -9.61 -3.77 -5.18
N PHE A 114 -10.68 -3.00 -5.29
CA PHE A 114 -12.03 -3.50 -5.54
C PHE A 114 -12.14 -3.72 -7.04
N ARG A 115 -12.69 -4.88 -7.41
CA ARG A 115 -13.01 -5.16 -8.80
C ARG A 115 -14.29 -4.41 -9.16
N GLY A 116 -14.13 -3.20 -9.69
CA GLY A 116 -15.20 -2.41 -10.28
C GLY A 116 -15.15 -2.41 -11.80
N ARG A 117 -15.92 -1.52 -12.43
CA ARG A 117 -16.02 -1.47 -13.90
C ARG A 117 -14.74 -0.92 -14.55
N ASP A 118 -14.02 -0.06 -13.84
CA ASP A 118 -12.92 0.73 -14.42
C ASP A 118 -11.52 0.21 -14.05
N VAL A 119 -11.42 -1.04 -13.60
CA VAL A 119 -10.13 -1.70 -13.27
C VAL A 119 -9.15 -1.70 -14.45
N SER A 120 -9.65 -1.71 -15.69
CA SER A 120 -8.82 -1.68 -16.90
C SER A 120 -8.06 -0.36 -17.07
N VAL A 121 -8.67 0.77 -16.70
CA VAL A 121 -8.05 2.10 -16.75
C VAL A 121 -6.93 2.16 -15.72
N LEU A 122 -7.22 1.74 -14.49
CA LEU A 122 -6.24 1.67 -13.41
C LEU A 122 -5.06 0.75 -13.77
N TYR A 123 -5.33 -0.43 -14.35
CA TYR A 123 -4.29 -1.35 -14.81
C TYR A 123 -3.39 -0.69 -15.86
N SER A 124 -3.98 0.05 -16.80
CA SER A 124 -3.23 0.74 -17.86
C SER A 124 -2.33 1.84 -17.29
N GLN A 125 -2.79 2.57 -16.26
CA GLN A 125 -1.98 3.57 -15.56
C GLN A 125 -0.81 2.94 -14.79
N LEU A 126 -1.06 1.86 -14.05
CA LEU A 126 -0.04 1.16 -13.26
C LEU A 126 1.04 0.51 -14.14
N LYS A 127 0.66 0.02 -15.33
CA LYS A 127 1.60 -0.59 -16.29
C LYS A 127 2.66 0.40 -16.81
N LEU A 128 2.44 1.71 -16.66
CA LEU A 128 3.46 2.72 -17.01
C LEU A 128 4.60 2.78 -15.98
N PHE A 129 4.36 2.37 -14.74
CA PHE A 129 5.32 2.45 -13.63
C PHE A 129 6.02 1.12 -13.33
N PHE A 130 5.41 -0.02 -13.69
CA PHE A 130 5.92 -1.34 -13.37
C PHE A 130 6.03 -2.22 -14.63
N GLU A 131 7.15 -2.95 -14.74
CA GLU A 131 7.40 -3.88 -15.84
C GLU A 131 6.38 -5.03 -15.87
N ARG A 132 6.02 -5.53 -14.68
CA ARG A 132 5.07 -6.62 -14.50
C ARG A 132 3.97 -6.20 -13.54
N LEU A 133 2.73 -6.34 -14.00
CA LEU A 133 1.53 -6.11 -13.20
C LEU A 133 0.73 -7.40 -13.15
N THR A 134 0.30 -7.82 -11.95
CA THR A 134 -0.49 -9.03 -11.74
C THR A 134 -1.66 -8.72 -10.83
N ILE A 135 -2.86 -9.07 -11.27
CA ILE A 135 -4.07 -8.99 -10.45
C ILE A 135 -4.40 -10.41 -9.98
N ALA A 136 -4.40 -10.62 -8.67
CA ALA A 136 -4.73 -11.90 -8.07
C ALA A 136 -5.89 -11.74 -7.08
N LYS A 137 -6.87 -12.64 -7.13
CA LYS A 137 -7.90 -12.81 -6.09
C LYS A 137 -7.57 -14.09 -5.32
N PRO A 138 -6.98 -14.01 -4.11
CA PRO A 138 -6.65 -15.20 -3.34
C PRO A 138 -7.92 -15.91 -2.86
N ARG A 139 -7.86 -17.23 -2.65
CA ARG A 139 -8.97 -18.06 -2.15
C ARG A 139 -9.51 -17.62 -0.78
N SER A 140 -8.70 -16.90 0.00
CA SER A 140 -9.07 -16.31 1.29
C SER A 140 -9.91 -15.03 1.17
N SER A 141 -10.02 -14.44 -0.02
CA SER A 141 -10.87 -13.27 -0.27
C SER A 141 -12.34 -13.69 -0.32
N ARG A 142 -13.24 -12.90 0.28
CA ARG A 142 -14.67 -13.22 0.39
C ARG A 142 -15.28 -13.44 -1.00
N ASN A 143 -15.94 -14.57 -1.21
CA ASN A 143 -16.53 -14.93 -2.50
C ASN A 143 -17.69 -14.00 -2.92
N SER A 144 -18.29 -13.28 -1.98
CA SER A 144 -19.38 -12.31 -2.21
C SER A 144 -18.92 -10.96 -2.77
N SER A 145 -17.62 -10.76 -2.98
CA SER A 145 -17.06 -9.54 -3.60
C SER A 145 -16.85 -9.81 -5.11
N LEU A 146 -17.81 -9.31 -5.90
CA LEU A 146 -17.95 -9.28 -7.36
C LEU A 146 -16.84 -9.94 -8.21
N GLY A 147 -17.26 -10.96 -8.98
CA GLY A 147 -16.54 -11.55 -10.12
C GLY A 147 -16.10 -12.99 -9.89
N GLU A 148 -16.85 -13.94 -10.46
CA GLU A 148 -16.39 -15.28 -10.81
C GLU A 148 -15.28 -15.20 -11.88
N ILE A 149 -14.38 -16.17 -11.84
CA ILE A 149 -13.25 -16.30 -12.77
C ILE A 149 -13.69 -17.35 -13.80
N GLU A 150 -13.86 -16.95 -15.07
CA GLU A 150 -13.53 -17.82 -16.20
C GLU A 150 -12.09 -17.54 -16.64
#